data_AF-A0A6V7PPU8-F1
#
_entry.id   AF-A0A6V7PPU8-F1
#
_cell.length_a   1.000
_cell.length_b   1.000
_cell.length_c   1.000
_cell.angle_alpha   90.00
_cell.angle_beta   90.00
_cell.angle_gamma   90.00
#
_symmetry.space_group_name_H-M   'P 1'
#
loop_
_entity.id
_entity.type
_entity.pdbx_description
1 polymer ?
#
loop_
_entity_poly.entity_id
_entity_poly.type
_entity_poly.pdbx_seq_one_letter_code
_entity_poly.pdbx_strand_id
1 'polypeptide(L)'
;MTIPGNPYEVIKNSVLRYLLDGSFQKMYVEAWEGVGATALLREVAEAVEKSEKREFETVIKVVRPAPFGNRREMQRAVAEQLNHLLRSPWVTAAAFDAADEDDDFKGVEFSSRDLLSEVAEKIYRAVRDRSSSVLLVLCNKIADGKSIDPNDLGIPIIKGSRNALLWTSGMNISREGVRIQPSNEEAALDLVYKEAVEIARYIEESSGGSLRTTPQVVLRCFWYYLLLLHHRAEFNRSALLLPDGGRPLEAAVKYFVCDGILQGDDAASWEIGKALAPVIESIVNDRLLQFWEKKIPSSTWTPREEKKELLPRRLYWSTLLSHREIG
;
A
#
# COMPACT_ATOMS: atom_id res chain seq x y z
N MET A 1 6.44 -37.38 -6.65
CA MET A 1 6.15 -36.85 -5.31
C MET A 1 6.31 -35.33 -5.40
N THR A 2 5.22 -34.63 -5.74
CA THR A 2 5.22 -33.16 -5.85
C THR A 2 5.25 -32.60 -4.44
N ILE A 3 6.32 -31.88 -4.10
CA ILE A 3 6.33 -31.02 -2.91
C ILE A 3 5.15 -30.07 -3.10
N PRO A 4 4.16 -30.01 -2.19
CA PRO A 4 3.12 -29.00 -2.30
C PRO A 4 3.83 -27.64 -2.27
N GLY A 5 3.78 -26.92 -3.40
CA GLY A 5 4.42 -25.61 -3.53
C GLY A 5 3.91 -24.68 -2.44
N ASN A 6 4.74 -23.72 -2.02
CA ASN A 6 4.35 -22.71 -1.04
C ASN A 6 2.99 -22.10 -1.48
N PRO A 7 1.92 -22.20 -0.66
CA PRO A 7 0.61 -21.67 -1.00
C PRO A 7 0.62 -20.19 -1.42
N TYR A 8 1.52 -19.38 -0.86
CA TYR A 8 1.75 -18.00 -1.26
C TYR A 8 2.30 -17.88 -2.69
N GLU A 9 3.34 -18.67 -3.01
CA GLU A 9 3.93 -18.69 -4.35
C GLU A 9 2.93 -19.11 -5.42
N VAL A 10 2.00 -20.01 -5.08
CA VAL A 10 0.91 -20.38 -6.01
C VAL A 10 0.06 -19.16 -6.36
N ILE A 11 -0.31 -18.35 -5.38
CA ILE A 11 -1.12 -17.12 -5.58
C ILE A 11 -0.34 -16.11 -6.42
N LYS A 12 0.91 -15.82 -6.05
CA LYS A 12 1.77 -14.89 -6.79
C LYS A 12 1.93 -15.31 -8.25
N ASN A 13 2.19 -16.60 -8.50
CA ASN A 13 2.33 -17.14 -9.84
C ASN A 13 1.01 -17.09 -10.64
N SER A 14 -0.14 -17.24 -9.98
CA SER A 14 -1.44 -17.04 -10.62
C SER A 14 -1.62 -15.58 -11.06
N VAL A 15 -1.34 -14.60 -10.20
CA VAL A 15 -1.42 -13.17 -10.55
C VAL A 15 -0.49 -12.85 -11.73
N LEU A 16 0.77 -13.30 -11.65
CA LEU A 16 1.75 -13.11 -12.71
C LEU A 16 1.29 -13.73 -14.03
N ARG A 17 0.73 -14.94 -14.00
CA ARG A 17 0.23 -15.59 -15.20
C ARG A 17 -0.85 -14.75 -15.88
N TYR A 18 -1.86 -14.32 -15.13
CA TYR A 18 -2.97 -13.52 -15.66
C TYR A 18 -2.56 -12.14 -16.17
N LEU A 19 -1.50 -11.56 -15.59
CA LEU A 19 -0.87 -10.33 -16.07
C LEU A 19 -0.14 -10.54 -17.40
N LEU A 20 0.71 -11.57 -17.45
CA LEU A 20 1.63 -11.79 -18.57
C LEU A 20 0.92 -12.40 -19.79
N ASP A 21 -0.15 -13.16 -19.60
CA ASP A 21 -0.95 -13.70 -20.71
C ASP A 21 -1.94 -12.68 -21.29
N GLY A 22 -2.06 -11.50 -20.66
CA GLY A 22 -2.96 -10.43 -21.10
C GLY A 22 -4.44 -10.77 -20.94
N SER A 23 -4.79 -11.79 -20.15
CA SER A 23 -6.19 -12.19 -19.91
C SER A 23 -7.00 -11.05 -19.28
N PHE A 24 -6.35 -10.22 -18.45
CA PHE A 24 -6.99 -9.12 -17.76
C PHE A 24 -6.11 -7.87 -17.77
N GLN A 25 -6.71 -6.75 -18.16
CA GLN A 25 -6.08 -5.42 -18.09
C GLN A 25 -6.34 -4.74 -16.75
N LYS A 26 -7.29 -5.25 -15.98
CA LYS A 26 -7.67 -4.72 -14.68
C LYS A 26 -7.81 -5.91 -13.73
N MET A 27 -6.95 -5.98 -12.73
CA MET A 27 -6.94 -7.03 -11.72
C MET A 27 -6.97 -6.45 -10.31
N TYR A 28 -7.98 -6.88 -9.58
CA TYR A 28 -8.15 -6.56 -8.18
C TYR A 28 -7.59 -7.70 -7.33
N VAL A 29 -6.51 -7.44 -6.64
CA VAL A 29 -5.90 -8.40 -5.72
C VAL A 29 -6.51 -8.19 -4.35
N GLU A 30 -7.20 -9.20 -3.86
CA GLU A 30 -7.69 -9.19 -2.49
C GLU A 30 -7.07 -10.36 -1.75
N ALA A 31 -6.13 -10.04 -0.88
CA ALA A 31 -5.52 -11.03 -0.02
C ALA A 31 -6.50 -11.50 1.09
N TRP A 32 -6.06 -11.67 2.33
CA TRP A 32 -6.98 -12.09 3.39
C TRP A 32 -7.91 -10.94 3.79
N GLU A 33 -9.02 -10.75 3.07
CA GLU A 33 -9.98 -9.65 3.30
C GLU A 33 -9.27 -8.28 3.31
N GLY A 34 -8.26 -8.16 2.44
CA GLY A 34 -7.43 -6.98 2.22
C GLY A 34 -6.01 -7.04 2.79
N VAL A 35 -5.70 -7.93 3.75
CA VAL A 35 -4.38 -7.98 4.40
C VAL A 35 -3.35 -8.75 3.60
N GLY A 36 -2.18 -8.16 3.37
CA GLY A 36 -1.08 -8.78 2.62
C GLY A 36 -1.12 -8.52 1.13
N ALA A 37 -2.16 -7.82 0.66
CA ALA A 37 -2.28 -7.50 -0.74
C ALA A 37 -1.27 -6.43 -1.17
N THR A 38 -0.93 -5.48 -0.31
CA THR A 38 0.13 -4.49 -0.59
C THR A 38 1.45 -5.18 -0.92
N ALA A 39 1.80 -6.20 -0.12
CA ALA A 39 3.01 -6.98 -0.31
C ALA A 39 2.98 -7.82 -1.59
N LEU A 40 1.86 -8.52 -1.82
CA LEU A 40 1.67 -9.30 -3.04
C LEU A 40 1.77 -8.43 -4.30
N LEU A 41 1.15 -7.23 -4.28
CA LEU A 41 1.24 -6.27 -5.37
C LEU A 41 2.68 -5.83 -5.65
N ARG A 42 3.46 -5.54 -4.60
CA ARG A 42 4.87 -5.17 -4.75
C ARG A 42 5.70 -6.33 -5.31
N GLU A 43 5.56 -7.53 -4.77
CA GLU A 43 6.34 -8.68 -5.24
C GLU A 43 6.01 -9.06 -6.68
N VAL A 44 4.74 -8.98 -7.08
CA VAL A 44 4.33 -9.17 -8.47
C VAL A 44 4.98 -8.13 -9.36
N ALA A 45 4.97 -6.86 -8.95
CA ALA A 45 5.59 -5.78 -9.73
C ALA A 45 7.11 -5.99 -9.90
N GLU A 46 7.82 -6.36 -8.83
CA GLU A 46 9.25 -6.67 -8.89
C GLU A 46 9.56 -7.90 -9.76
N ALA A 47 8.70 -8.92 -9.71
CA ALA A 47 8.85 -10.11 -10.56
C ALA A 47 8.64 -9.77 -12.04
N VAL A 48 7.71 -8.86 -12.36
CA VAL A 48 7.52 -8.33 -13.72
C VAL A 48 8.76 -7.56 -14.18
N GLU A 49 9.32 -6.68 -13.35
CA GLU A 49 10.54 -5.93 -13.68
C GLU A 49 11.77 -6.82 -13.92
N LYS A 50 11.89 -7.90 -13.14
CA LYS A 50 12.99 -8.88 -13.27
C LYS A 50 12.78 -9.87 -14.42
N SER A 51 11.60 -9.90 -15.03
CA SER A 51 11.26 -10.85 -16.10
C SER A 51 12.03 -10.56 -17.39
N GLU A 52 12.68 -11.57 -17.93
CA GLU A 52 13.42 -11.47 -19.20
C GLU A 52 12.51 -11.18 -20.40
N LYS A 53 11.23 -11.56 -20.33
CA LYS A 53 10.27 -11.39 -21.43
C LYS A 53 9.86 -9.93 -21.65
N ARG A 54 10.15 -9.02 -20.69
CA ARG A 54 9.81 -7.58 -20.72
C ARG A 54 8.41 -7.30 -21.29
N GLU A 55 7.41 -8.03 -20.81
CA GLU A 55 6.00 -7.85 -21.23
C GLU A 55 5.48 -6.44 -20.95
N PHE A 56 6.07 -5.77 -19.95
CA PHE A 56 5.85 -4.36 -19.62
C PHE A 56 7.19 -3.63 -19.69
N GLU A 57 7.26 -2.56 -20.48
CA GLU A 57 8.47 -1.73 -20.57
C GLU A 57 8.58 -0.78 -19.37
N THR A 58 7.43 -0.34 -18.85
CA THR A 58 7.35 0.57 -17.71
C THR A 58 6.44 -0.04 -16.64
N VAL A 59 6.96 -0.17 -15.42
CA VAL A 59 6.20 -0.61 -14.25
C VAL A 59 6.13 0.55 -13.25
N ILE A 60 4.97 1.18 -13.13
CA ILE A 60 4.71 2.27 -12.20
C ILE A 60 4.13 1.65 -10.92
N LYS A 61 4.96 1.51 -9.89
CA LYS A 61 4.66 0.94 -8.57
C LYS A 61 4.38 2.01 -7.50
N VAL A 62 3.15 2.49 -7.41
CA VAL A 62 2.73 3.42 -6.35
C VAL A 62 2.10 2.62 -5.22
N VAL A 63 2.98 2.03 -4.41
CA VAL A 63 2.62 1.09 -3.35
C VAL A 63 3.02 1.69 -1.99
N ARG A 64 2.04 2.14 -1.20
CA ARG A 64 2.28 2.66 0.15
C ARG A 64 1.23 2.17 1.16
N PRO A 65 1.63 1.67 2.35
CA PRO A 65 0.69 1.22 3.39
C PRO A 65 -0.14 2.33 4.05
N ALA A 66 0.30 3.60 4.01
CA ALA A 66 -0.46 4.75 4.52
C ALA A 66 -1.34 5.41 3.44
N PRO A 67 -2.59 5.83 3.73
CA PRO A 67 -3.53 6.31 2.71
C PRO A 67 -3.05 7.60 2.04
N PHE A 68 -3.48 7.84 0.80
CA PHE A 68 -3.34 9.15 0.18
C PHE A 68 -4.36 10.11 0.79
N GLY A 69 -3.92 11.30 1.16
CA GLY A 69 -4.79 12.33 1.74
C GLY A 69 -5.80 12.89 0.74
N ASN A 70 -5.47 12.88 -0.56
CA ASN A 70 -6.34 13.32 -1.65
C ASN A 70 -5.89 12.68 -2.99
N ARG A 71 -6.63 12.97 -4.07
CA ARG A 71 -6.31 12.44 -5.41
C ARG A 71 -5.01 13.01 -5.98
N ARG A 72 -4.69 14.27 -5.66
CA ARG A 72 -3.47 14.95 -6.11
C ARG A 72 -2.20 14.30 -5.57
N GLU A 73 -2.18 13.87 -4.31
CA GLU A 73 -1.05 13.18 -3.70
C GLU A 73 -0.74 11.85 -4.43
N MET A 74 -1.78 11.13 -4.86
CA MET A 74 -1.60 9.92 -5.68
C MET A 74 -1.05 10.24 -7.06
N GLN A 75 -1.58 11.27 -7.73
CA GLN A 75 -1.06 11.73 -9.02
C GLN A 75 0.41 12.17 -8.92
N ARG A 76 0.78 12.86 -7.83
CA ARG A 76 2.15 13.26 -7.53
C ARG A 76 3.06 12.03 -7.42
N ALA A 77 2.67 11.02 -6.64
CA ALA A 77 3.44 9.79 -6.53
C ALA A 77 3.62 9.04 -7.86
N VAL A 78 2.58 8.99 -8.70
CA VAL A 78 2.65 8.42 -10.07
C VAL A 78 3.63 9.21 -10.93
N ALA A 79 3.54 10.55 -10.92
CA ALA A 79 4.40 11.42 -11.70
C ALA A 79 5.87 11.35 -11.27
N GLU A 80 6.15 11.36 -9.96
CA GLU A 80 7.49 11.22 -9.40
C GLU A 80 8.14 9.89 -9.76
N GLN A 81 7.38 8.80 -9.62
CA GLN A 81 7.88 7.50 -10.00
C GLN A 81 8.18 7.41 -11.50
N LEU A 82 7.29 7.96 -12.33
CA LEU A 82 7.51 7.97 -13.76
C LEU A 82 8.73 8.84 -14.12
N ASN A 83 8.91 10.02 -13.52
CA ASN A 83 10.14 10.82 -13.68
C ASN A 83 11.41 10.02 -13.35
N HIS A 84 11.41 9.23 -12.26
CA HIS A 84 12.53 8.38 -11.87
C HIS A 84 12.78 7.27 -12.91
N LEU A 85 11.73 6.56 -13.33
CA LEU A 85 11.83 5.51 -14.35
C LEU A 85 12.34 6.05 -15.69
N LEU A 86 11.91 7.26 -16.06
CA LEU A 86 12.29 7.89 -17.32
C LEU A 86 13.62 8.65 -17.24
N ARG A 87 14.23 8.76 -16.04
CA ARG A 87 15.44 9.54 -15.76
C ARG A 87 15.38 10.96 -16.33
N SER A 88 14.18 11.55 -16.32
CA SER A 88 13.91 12.87 -16.88
C SER A 88 12.71 13.50 -16.18
N PRO A 89 12.81 14.74 -15.67
CA PRO A 89 11.70 15.45 -15.06
C PRO A 89 10.84 16.13 -16.13
N TRP A 90 9.75 15.49 -16.54
CA TRP A 90 8.78 16.06 -17.49
C TRP A 90 7.50 16.55 -16.78
N VAL A 91 7.22 16.06 -15.57
CA VAL A 91 6.39 16.76 -14.56
C VAL A 91 7.32 17.34 -13.51
N THR A 92 7.27 18.64 -13.29
CA THR A 92 8.03 19.27 -12.21
C THR A 92 7.24 19.22 -10.92
N ALA A 93 7.91 18.97 -9.78
CA ALA A 93 7.33 19.17 -8.45
C ALA A 93 6.64 20.54 -8.35
N ALA A 94 7.25 21.55 -8.98
CA ALA A 94 6.74 22.92 -9.09
C ALA A 94 5.28 23.03 -9.62
N ALA A 95 4.82 22.14 -10.50
CA ALA A 95 3.43 22.19 -10.97
C ALA A 95 2.44 21.85 -9.85
N PHE A 96 2.78 20.85 -9.04
CA PHE A 96 1.97 20.52 -7.87
C PHE A 96 2.12 21.56 -6.77
N ASP A 97 3.33 22.05 -6.54
CA ASP A 97 3.61 23.03 -5.47
C ASP A 97 2.89 24.35 -5.74
N ALA A 98 2.93 24.86 -6.98
CA ALA A 98 2.19 26.06 -7.36
C ALA A 98 0.67 25.90 -7.21
N ALA A 99 0.13 24.71 -7.55
CA ALA A 99 -1.29 24.43 -7.36
C ALA A 99 -1.67 24.28 -5.89
N ASP A 100 -0.81 23.68 -5.06
CA ASP A 100 -1.01 23.55 -3.63
C ASP A 100 -0.96 24.93 -2.93
N GLU A 101 -0.03 25.80 -3.31
CA GLU A 101 0.07 27.18 -2.80
C GLU A 101 -1.15 28.04 -3.16
N ASP A 102 -1.64 27.94 -4.40
CA ASP A 102 -2.84 28.65 -4.84
C ASP A 102 -4.10 28.15 -4.10
N ASP A 103 -4.21 26.84 -3.90
CA ASP A 103 -5.28 26.23 -3.10
C ASP A 103 -5.19 26.64 -1.62
N ASP A 104 -3.99 26.70 -1.04
CA ASP A 104 -3.75 27.21 0.31
C ASP A 104 -4.21 28.67 0.44
N PHE A 105 -3.86 29.52 -0.53
CA PHE A 105 -4.27 30.92 -0.58
C PHE A 105 -5.79 31.07 -0.70
N LYS A 106 -6.45 30.17 -1.43
CA LYS A 106 -7.91 30.13 -1.60
C LYS A 106 -8.64 29.44 -0.45
N GLY A 107 -7.92 28.86 0.51
CA GLY A 107 -8.49 28.11 1.63
C GLY A 107 -9.16 26.80 1.21
N VAL A 108 -8.71 26.19 0.11
CA VAL A 108 -9.21 24.89 -0.37
C VAL A 108 -8.70 23.79 0.56
N GLU A 109 -9.65 23.04 1.14
CA GLU A 109 -9.35 21.95 2.06
C GLU A 109 -8.43 20.92 1.40
N PHE A 110 -7.36 20.51 2.09
CA PHE A 110 -6.39 19.55 1.58
C PHE A 110 -7.02 18.25 1.08
N SER A 111 -8.02 17.71 1.79
CA SER A 111 -8.71 16.47 1.42
C SER A 111 -9.53 16.59 0.12
N SER A 112 -9.93 17.80 -0.25
CA SER A 112 -10.77 18.09 -1.41
C SER A 112 -10.00 18.27 -2.72
N ARG A 113 -8.67 18.44 -2.63
CA ARG A 113 -7.78 18.75 -3.76
C ARG A 113 -7.83 17.65 -4.82
N ASP A 114 -8.13 18.07 -6.04
CA ASP A 114 -8.27 17.18 -7.18
C ASP A 114 -6.99 17.05 -8.02
N LEU A 115 -7.00 16.07 -8.91
CA LEU A 115 -6.03 15.85 -9.97
C LEU A 115 -5.85 17.12 -10.81
N LEU A 116 -4.61 17.36 -11.25
CA LEU A 116 -4.28 18.42 -12.17
C LEU A 116 -4.37 17.89 -13.60
N SER A 117 -5.27 18.44 -14.41
CA SER A 117 -5.49 18.00 -15.79
C SER A 117 -4.24 18.16 -16.66
N GLU A 118 -3.47 19.24 -16.47
CA GLU A 118 -2.20 19.46 -17.17
C GLU A 118 -1.15 18.40 -16.85
N VAL A 119 -1.14 17.88 -15.62
CA VAL A 119 -0.24 16.81 -15.21
C VAL A 119 -0.70 15.48 -15.81
N ALA A 120 -2.00 15.20 -15.81
CA ALA A 120 -2.55 14.01 -16.46
C ALA A 120 -2.23 13.99 -17.97
N GLU A 121 -2.31 15.12 -18.66
CA GLU A 121 -1.93 15.22 -20.07
C GLU A 121 -0.43 14.94 -20.28
N LYS A 122 0.42 15.49 -19.41
CA LYS A 122 1.84 15.20 -19.44
C LYS A 122 2.10 13.70 -19.23
N ILE A 123 1.43 13.07 -18.25
CA ILE A 123 1.57 11.62 -17.94
C ILE A 123 1.19 10.82 -19.18
N TYR A 124 0.06 11.18 -19.80
CA TYR A 124 -0.42 10.56 -21.01
C TYR A 124 0.58 10.65 -22.16
N ARG A 125 1.19 11.82 -22.40
CA ARG A 125 2.23 11.96 -23.45
C ARG A 125 3.45 11.10 -23.13
N ALA A 126 3.94 11.13 -21.90
CA ALA A 126 5.10 10.36 -21.47
C ALA A 126 4.91 8.83 -21.62
N VAL A 127 3.69 8.35 -21.37
CA VAL A 127 3.31 6.94 -21.55
C VAL A 127 3.07 6.60 -23.03
N ARG A 128 2.30 7.42 -23.75
CA ARG A 128 1.90 7.15 -25.14
C ARG A 128 3.08 7.16 -26.10
N ASP A 129 3.96 8.16 -25.97
CA ASP A 129 5.04 8.38 -26.94
C ASP A 129 6.08 7.25 -26.92
N ARG A 130 6.03 6.36 -25.92
CA ARG A 130 6.91 5.19 -25.79
C ARG A 130 6.40 3.94 -26.51
N SER A 131 5.18 3.93 -27.08
CA SER A 131 4.60 2.76 -27.76
C SER A 131 4.62 1.46 -26.93
N SER A 132 4.75 1.60 -25.61
CA SER A 132 5.17 0.53 -24.71
C SER A 132 4.11 0.18 -23.69
N SER A 133 3.97 -1.11 -23.38
CA SER A 133 3.07 -1.60 -22.34
C SER A 133 3.44 -1.07 -20.96
N VAL A 134 2.46 -0.50 -20.27
CA VAL A 134 2.58 0.02 -18.90
C VAL A 134 1.83 -0.88 -17.93
N LEU A 135 2.51 -1.32 -16.88
CA LEU A 135 1.87 -1.89 -15.70
C LEU A 135 1.77 -0.80 -14.65
N LEU A 136 0.54 -0.42 -14.30
CA LEU A 136 0.26 0.45 -13.17
C LEU A 136 -0.13 -0.42 -11.97
N VAL A 137 0.64 -0.29 -10.89
CA VAL A 137 0.39 -0.98 -9.61
C VAL A 137 0.08 0.06 -8.55
N LEU A 138 -1.14 0.02 -8.02
CA LEU A 138 -1.62 0.98 -7.03
C LEU A 138 -2.03 0.27 -5.74
N CYS A 139 -1.56 0.77 -4.60
CA CYS A 139 -2.05 0.34 -3.30
C CYS A 139 -2.65 1.50 -2.53
N ASN A 140 -3.67 1.16 -1.73
CA ASN A 140 -4.26 1.97 -0.67
C ASN A 140 -5.30 3.02 -1.04
N LYS A 141 -6.13 3.34 -0.06
CA LYS A 141 -7.28 4.23 -0.14
C LYS A 141 -6.89 5.70 -0.29
N ILE A 142 -7.77 6.47 -0.93
CA ILE A 142 -7.81 7.93 -0.78
C ILE A 142 -8.72 8.22 0.42
N ALA A 143 -8.27 9.03 1.36
CA ALA A 143 -8.94 9.28 2.63
C ALA A 143 -10.45 9.61 2.47
N ASP A 144 -10.82 10.32 1.41
CA ASP A 144 -12.20 10.73 1.10
C ASP A 144 -13.08 9.62 0.45
N GLY A 145 -12.52 8.44 0.17
CA GLY A 145 -13.21 7.30 -0.43
C GLY A 145 -13.61 7.49 -1.90
N LYS A 146 -13.16 8.56 -2.57
CA LYS A 146 -13.48 8.79 -3.98
C LYS A 146 -12.85 7.75 -4.88
N SER A 147 -13.55 7.42 -5.96
CA SER A 147 -13.02 6.58 -7.02
C SER A 147 -12.04 7.30 -7.89
N ILE A 148 -11.02 6.59 -8.37
CA ILE A 148 -10.12 7.07 -9.42
C ILE A 148 -10.16 6.10 -10.58
N ASP A 149 -10.31 6.63 -11.80
CA ASP A 149 -10.00 5.88 -13.01
C ASP A 149 -8.52 6.12 -13.36
N PRO A 150 -7.72 5.08 -13.64
CA PRO A 150 -6.35 5.24 -14.16
C PRO A 150 -6.25 6.16 -15.38
N ASN A 151 -7.30 6.23 -16.20
CA ASN A 151 -7.37 7.15 -17.32
C ASN A 151 -7.34 8.63 -16.86
N ASP A 152 -7.92 8.95 -15.69
CA ASP A 152 -7.87 10.29 -15.09
C ASP A 152 -6.45 10.67 -14.64
N LEU A 153 -5.63 9.67 -14.31
CA LEU A 153 -4.20 9.85 -14.03
C LEU A 153 -3.38 10.06 -15.30
N GLY A 154 -3.97 9.93 -16.49
CA GLY A 154 -3.25 9.98 -17.77
C GLY A 154 -2.66 8.63 -18.19
N ILE A 155 -3.04 7.52 -17.57
CA ILE A 155 -2.55 6.19 -17.94
C ILE A 155 -3.67 5.44 -18.68
N PRO A 156 -3.61 5.31 -20.02
CA PRO A 156 -4.71 4.78 -20.79
C PRO A 156 -4.81 3.25 -20.61
N ILE A 157 -5.82 2.80 -19.87
CA ILE A 157 -6.11 1.37 -19.66
C ILE A 157 -7.41 1.04 -20.40
N ILE A 158 -7.25 0.89 -21.71
CA ILE A 158 -8.34 0.67 -22.68
C ILE A 158 -8.34 -0.76 -23.20
N LYS A 159 -9.53 -1.29 -23.50
CA LYS A 159 -9.69 -2.64 -24.07
C LYS A 159 -8.83 -2.82 -25.32
N GLY A 160 -8.02 -3.88 -25.34
CA GLY A 160 -7.08 -4.19 -26.42
C GLY A 160 -5.70 -3.55 -26.30
N SER A 161 -5.48 -2.60 -25.37
CA SER A 161 -4.12 -2.17 -25.00
C SER A 161 -3.38 -3.25 -24.20
N ARG A 162 -2.05 -3.22 -24.23
CA ARG A 162 -1.21 -4.03 -23.34
C ARG A 162 -1.00 -3.40 -21.96
N ASN A 163 -1.67 -2.28 -21.69
CA ASN A 163 -1.58 -1.63 -20.39
C ASN A 163 -2.45 -2.39 -19.39
N ALA A 164 -1.92 -2.55 -18.18
CA ALA A 164 -2.61 -3.27 -17.12
C ALA A 164 -2.61 -2.48 -15.81
N LEU A 165 -3.65 -2.68 -15.03
CA LEU A 165 -3.84 -2.18 -13.68
C LEU A 165 -3.87 -3.34 -12.70
N LEU A 166 -3.06 -3.23 -11.67
CA LEU A 166 -3.10 -4.12 -10.52
C LEU A 166 -3.36 -3.26 -9.27
N TRP A 167 -4.43 -3.56 -8.53
CA TRP A 167 -4.78 -2.78 -7.33
C TRP A 167 -5.38 -3.64 -6.22
N THR A 168 -5.52 -3.08 -5.02
CA THR A 168 -6.07 -3.79 -3.86
C THR A 168 -7.11 -2.98 -3.07
N SER A 169 -7.70 -3.64 -2.05
CA SER A 169 -8.69 -3.11 -1.12
C SER A 169 -8.20 -1.81 -0.50
N GLY A 170 -9.09 -0.83 -0.45
CA GLY A 170 -8.78 0.54 -0.09
C GLY A 170 -9.01 1.48 -1.27
N MET A 171 -8.69 1.05 -2.49
CA MET A 171 -8.99 1.85 -3.67
C MET A 171 -10.42 1.67 -4.14
N ASN A 172 -11.13 2.77 -4.35
CA ASN A 172 -12.44 2.76 -5.00
C ASN A 172 -12.27 2.79 -6.54
N ILE A 173 -11.47 1.90 -7.11
CA ILE A 173 -11.35 1.78 -8.58
C ILE A 173 -12.50 0.92 -9.09
N SER A 174 -12.98 1.18 -10.32
CA SER A 174 -14.00 0.37 -11.00
C SER A 174 -13.69 -1.13 -10.85
N ARG A 175 -14.67 -1.89 -10.33
CA ARG A 175 -14.55 -3.32 -9.95
C ARG A 175 -14.49 -4.29 -11.13
N GLU A 176 -14.33 -3.81 -12.34
CA GLU A 176 -14.18 -4.67 -13.51
C GLU A 176 -12.80 -5.33 -13.48
N GLY A 177 -12.74 -6.63 -13.17
CA GLY A 177 -11.50 -7.40 -13.11
C GLY A 177 -11.61 -8.76 -12.44
N VAL A 178 -10.47 -9.42 -12.25
CA VAL A 178 -10.36 -10.67 -11.47
C VAL A 178 -10.07 -10.36 -10.02
N ARG A 179 -10.67 -11.15 -9.11
CA ARG A 179 -10.35 -11.22 -7.68
C ARG A 179 -9.53 -12.47 -7.38
N ILE A 180 -8.37 -12.32 -6.77
CA ILE A 180 -7.47 -13.44 -6.39
C ILE A 180 -7.35 -13.48 -4.88
N GLN A 181 -7.74 -14.60 -4.25
CA GLN A 181 -7.76 -14.82 -2.79
C GLN A 181 -6.79 -15.93 -2.36
N PRO A 182 -6.37 -15.94 -1.08
CA PRO A 182 -5.54 -17.01 -0.56
C PRO A 182 -6.26 -18.37 -0.52
N SER A 183 -5.53 -19.43 -0.82
CA SER A 183 -6.06 -20.80 -0.92
C SER A 183 -6.25 -21.49 0.43
N ASN A 184 -5.53 -21.08 1.47
CA ASN A 184 -5.62 -21.61 2.83
C ASN A 184 -5.11 -20.62 3.88
N GLU A 185 -5.25 -20.99 5.15
CA GLU A 185 -4.88 -20.17 6.31
C GLU A 185 -3.38 -19.91 6.40
N GLU A 186 -2.52 -20.85 6.01
CA GLU A 186 -1.06 -20.67 6.04
C GLU A 186 -0.59 -19.64 5.02
N ALA A 187 -1.14 -19.67 3.80
CA ALA A 187 -0.89 -18.68 2.75
C ALA A 187 -1.22 -17.27 3.23
N ALA A 188 -2.28 -17.19 4.02
CA ALA A 188 -2.88 -15.96 4.45
C ALA A 188 -2.16 -15.38 5.70
N LEU A 189 -1.59 -16.22 6.57
CA LEU A 189 -0.62 -15.78 7.60
C LEU A 189 0.70 -15.29 6.98
N ASP A 190 1.19 -15.96 5.94
CA ASP A 190 2.39 -15.53 5.20
C ASP A 190 2.19 -14.13 4.60
N LEU A 191 1.02 -13.89 3.99
CA LEU A 191 0.59 -12.59 3.50
C LEU A 191 0.58 -11.49 4.58
N VAL A 192 0.13 -11.80 5.80
CA VAL A 192 0.14 -10.84 6.92
C VAL A 192 1.55 -10.47 7.34
N TYR A 193 2.45 -11.44 7.40
CA TYR A 193 3.86 -11.14 7.67
C TYR A 193 4.50 -10.34 6.55
N LYS A 194 4.20 -10.66 5.29
CA LYS A 194 4.65 -9.89 4.14
C LYS A 194 4.13 -8.46 4.19
N GLU A 195 2.88 -8.22 4.61
CA GLU A 195 2.36 -6.86 4.87
C GLU A 195 3.18 -6.14 5.94
N ALA A 196 3.55 -6.83 7.03
CA ALA A 196 4.40 -6.26 8.07
C ALA A 196 5.80 -5.90 7.55
N VAL A 197 6.36 -6.69 6.63
CA VAL A 197 7.61 -6.38 5.93
C VAL A 197 7.45 -5.11 5.08
N GLU A 198 6.33 -4.96 4.36
CA GLU A 198 6.05 -3.77 3.56
C GLU A 198 5.93 -2.50 4.38
N ILE A 199 5.23 -2.57 5.51
CA ILE A 199 5.09 -1.46 6.45
C ILE A 199 6.44 -1.07 7.05
N ALA A 200 7.23 -2.05 7.49
CA ALA A 200 8.56 -1.78 8.02
C ALA A 200 9.44 -1.08 6.97
N ARG A 201 9.42 -1.56 5.72
CA ARG A 201 10.17 -0.94 4.62
C ARG A 201 9.71 0.48 4.33
N TYR A 202 8.38 0.71 4.27
CA TYR A 202 7.82 2.05 4.07
C TYR A 202 8.28 3.03 5.14
N ILE A 203 8.30 2.61 6.41
CA ILE A 203 8.73 3.44 7.53
C ILE A 203 10.24 3.72 7.46
N GLU A 204 11.04 2.71 7.12
CA GLU A 204 12.48 2.89 6.92
C GLU A 204 12.76 3.89 5.78
N GLU A 205 12.09 3.75 4.63
CA GLU A 205 12.24 4.64 3.48
C GLU A 205 11.81 6.08 3.80
N SER A 206 10.62 6.25 4.39
CA SER A 206 10.05 7.57 4.70
C SER A 206 10.79 8.30 5.83
N SER A 207 11.38 7.56 6.78
CA SER A 207 12.16 8.13 7.89
C SER A 207 13.64 8.31 7.58
N GLY A 208 14.11 7.93 6.38
CA GLY A 208 15.54 7.93 6.05
C GLY A 208 16.37 6.95 6.89
N GLY A 209 15.74 5.90 7.42
CA GLY A 209 16.35 4.92 8.32
C GLY A 209 16.56 5.41 9.75
N SER A 210 15.93 6.53 10.15
CA SER A 210 16.02 7.05 11.53
C SER A 210 15.20 6.21 12.52
N LEU A 211 14.13 5.57 12.06
CA LEU A 211 13.26 4.73 12.89
C LEU A 211 13.71 3.27 12.83
N ARG A 212 13.86 2.63 14.00
CA ARG A 212 14.28 1.20 14.11
C ARG A 212 13.09 0.25 14.01
N THR A 213 12.35 0.34 12.92
CA THR A 213 11.20 -0.52 12.68
C THR A 213 11.62 -1.82 11.99
N THR A 214 11.37 -2.97 12.62
CA THR A 214 11.57 -4.28 11.99
C THR A 214 10.23 -4.92 11.63
N PRO A 215 10.18 -5.82 10.63
CA PRO A 215 8.95 -6.55 10.31
C PRO A 215 8.35 -7.28 11.51
N GLN A 216 9.19 -7.77 12.44
CA GLN A 216 8.74 -8.45 13.65
C GLN A 216 8.06 -7.49 14.64
N VAL A 217 8.55 -6.26 14.75
CA VAL A 217 7.91 -5.22 15.56
C VAL A 217 6.54 -4.87 14.98
N VAL A 218 6.47 -4.64 13.66
CA VAL A 218 5.20 -4.34 12.98
C VAL A 218 4.22 -5.48 13.13
N LEU A 219 4.67 -6.73 12.96
CA LEU A 219 3.82 -7.91 13.12
C LEU A 219 3.26 -8.01 14.55
N ARG A 220 4.08 -7.73 15.57
CA ARG A 220 3.62 -7.70 16.97
C ARG A 220 2.57 -6.61 17.20
N CYS A 221 2.80 -5.41 16.65
CA CYS A 221 1.80 -4.34 16.67
C CYS A 221 0.49 -4.76 16.00
N PHE A 222 0.58 -5.40 14.83
CA PHE A 222 -0.57 -5.90 14.08
C PHE A 222 -1.39 -6.89 14.94
N TRP A 223 -0.72 -7.88 15.55
CA TRP A 223 -1.39 -8.85 16.43
C TRP A 223 -1.99 -8.21 17.67
N TYR A 224 -1.27 -7.29 18.32
CA TYR A 224 -1.76 -6.58 19.48
C TYR A 224 -3.00 -5.74 19.16
N TYR A 225 -3.02 -5.09 17.99
CA TYR A 225 -4.21 -4.38 17.52
C TYR A 225 -5.41 -5.31 17.37
N LEU A 226 -5.23 -6.46 16.73
CA LEU A 226 -6.30 -7.44 16.56
C LEU A 226 -6.84 -7.97 17.89
N LEU A 227 -5.96 -8.20 18.87
CA LEU A 227 -6.35 -8.57 20.23
C LEU A 227 -7.17 -7.47 20.92
N LEU A 228 -6.78 -6.20 20.77
CA LEU A 228 -7.54 -5.07 21.33
C LEU A 228 -8.93 -4.91 20.69
N LEU A 229 -9.03 -5.08 19.36
CA LEU A 229 -10.33 -5.08 18.68
C LEU A 229 -11.23 -6.23 19.14
N HIS A 230 -10.66 -7.38 19.46
CA HIS A 230 -11.40 -8.53 19.97
C HIS A 230 -11.95 -8.30 21.37
N HIS A 231 -11.14 -7.81 22.32
CA HIS A 231 -11.64 -7.48 23.66
C HIS A 231 -12.74 -6.42 23.63
N ARG A 232 -12.78 -5.54 22.61
CA ARG A 232 -13.91 -4.63 22.38
C ARG A 232 -15.19 -5.33 21.93
N ALA A 233 -15.14 -6.49 21.27
CA ALA A 233 -16.33 -7.26 20.96
C ALA A 233 -16.96 -7.88 22.22
N GLU A 234 -16.13 -8.19 23.23
CA GLU A 234 -16.56 -8.70 24.54
C GLU A 234 -16.98 -7.59 25.51
N PHE A 235 -16.32 -6.43 25.47
CA PHE A 235 -16.70 -5.24 26.24
C PHE A 235 -17.83 -4.48 25.54
N ASN A 236 -18.98 -4.40 26.21
CA ASN A 236 -20.17 -3.67 25.77
C ASN A 236 -19.80 -2.37 25.03
N ARG A 237 -20.26 -2.19 23.78
CA ARG A 237 -19.92 -1.07 22.86
C ARG A 237 -20.00 0.33 23.51
N SER A 238 -20.75 0.45 24.61
CA SER A 238 -21.03 1.67 25.38
C SER A 238 -20.02 1.99 26.49
N ALA A 239 -19.17 1.04 26.90
CA ALA A 239 -18.29 1.19 28.08
C ALA A 239 -17.05 2.07 27.84
N LEU A 240 -16.83 2.52 26.60
CA LEU A 240 -15.63 3.27 26.18
C LEU A 240 -16.01 4.55 25.42
N LEU A 241 -17.25 5.03 25.60
CA LEU A 241 -17.67 6.36 25.20
C LEU A 241 -17.02 7.36 26.17
N LEU A 242 -16.15 8.23 25.68
CA LEU A 242 -15.93 9.50 26.38
C LEU A 242 -17.27 10.25 26.45
N PRO A 243 -17.49 11.10 27.47
CA PRO A 243 -18.79 11.71 27.76
C PRO A 243 -19.46 12.47 26.61
N ASP A 244 -18.72 12.80 25.54
CA ASP A 244 -19.15 13.70 24.47
C ASP A 244 -19.56 13.02 23.15
N GLY A 245 -19.86 11.72 23.14
CA GLY A 245 -20.52 11.08 21.98
C GLY A 245 -19.72 11.00 20.67
N GLY A 246 -18.45 11.42 20.66
CA GLY A 246 -17.49 11.11 19.59
C GLY A 246 -17.04 9.65 19.65
N ARG A 247 -16.48 9.10 18.56
CA ARG A 247 -15.76 7.81 18.53
C ARG A 247 -14.25 8.03 18.75
N PRO A 248 -13.72 8.06 19.98
CA PRO A 248 -12.37 8.57 20.23
C PRO A 248 -11.39 7.41 20.40
N LEU A 249 -11.82 6.26 20.94
CA LEU A 249 -10.94 5.12 21.22
C LEU A 249 -10.59 4.32 19.96
N GLU A 250 -11.50 4.18 18.99
CA GLU A 250 -11.17 3.60 17.68
C GLU A 250 -10.08 4.40 16.97
N ALA A 251 -10.10 5.73 17.12
CA ALA A 251 -9.04 6.60 16.62
C ALA A 251 -7.79 6.48 17.49
N ALA A 252 -7.91 6.56 18.82
CA ALA A 252 -6.78 6.51 19.75
C ALA A 252 -6.02 5.17 19.72
N VAL A 253 -6.71 4.04 19.60
CA VAL A 253 -6.09 2.71 19.46
C VAL A 253 -5.23 2.66 18.19
N LYS A 254 -5.62 3.34 17.09
CA LYS A 254 -4.75 3.51 15.89
C LYS A 254 -3.43 4.20 16.18
N TYR A 255 -3.35 4.98 17.25
CA TYR A 255 -2.18 5.77 17.60
C TYR A 255 -1.37 5.17 18.76
N PHE A 256 -1.99 4.37 19.65
CA PHE A 256 -1.34 3.86 20.86
C PHE A 256 -1.01 2.36 20.84
N VAL A 257 -1.48 1.59 19.85
CA VAL A 257 -1.26 0.13 19.78
C VAL A 257 0.22 -0.25 19.87
N CYS A 258 1.10 0.52 19.25
CA CYS A 258 2.52 0.19 19.25
C CYS A 258 3.27 0.73 20.47
N ASP A 259 2.69 1.65 21.23
CA ASP A 259 3.41 2.39 22.27
C ASP A 259 3.90 1.46 23.40
N GLY A 260 3.01 0.58 23.87
CA GLY A 260 3.37 -0.44 24.87
C GLY A 260 4.37 -1.50 24.38
N ILE A 261 4.52 -1.68 23.06
CA ILE A 261 5.48 -2.62 22.45
C ILE A 261 6.83 -1.95 22.25
N LEU A 262 6.82 -0.67 21.89
CA LEU A 262 7.99 0.13 21.56
C LEU A 262 8.58 0.90 22.75
N GLN A 263 7.97 0.79 23.94
CA GLN A 263 8.50 1.34 25.20
C GLN A 263 8.81 2.85 25.12
N GLY A 264 7.96 3.63 24.45
CA GLY A 264 8.09 5.09 24.36
C GLY A 264 8.87 5.63 23.15
N ASP A 265 9.08 4.82 22.10
CA ASP A 265 9.42 5.37 20.77
C ASP A 265 8.14 5.87 20.09
N ASP A 266 7.74 7.09 20.45
CA ASP A 266 6.49 7.71 19.99
C ASP A 266 6.45 7.87 18.46
N ALA A 267 7.60 8.15 17.84
CA ALA A 267 7.70 8.39 16.40
C ALA A 267 7.52 7.08 15.60
N ALA A 268 8.19 6.00 16.00
CA ALA A 268 7.99 4.70 15.38
C ALA A 268 6.59 4.16 15.65
N SER A 269 6.07 4.34 16.86
CA SER A 269 4.71 3.91 17.23
C SER A 269 3.66 4.60 16.37
N TRP A 270 3.80 5.91 16.17
CA TRP A 270 2.94 6.70 15.32
C TRP A 270 2.94 6.23 13.86
N GLU A 271 4.13 6.07 13.26
CA GLU A 271 4.22 5.69 11.84
C GLU A 271 3.73 4.25 11.59
N ILE A 272 3.99 3.31 12.50
CA ILE A 272 3.42 1.96 12.41
C ILE A 272 1.91 1.99 12.55
N GLY A 273 1.37 2.70 13.54
CA GLY A 273 -0.07 2.82 13.77
C GLY A 273 -0.80 3.43 12.57
N LYS A 274 -0.25 4.50 12.01
CA LYS A 274 -0.75 5.18 10.80
C LYS A 274 -0.77 4.25 9.58
N ALA A 275 0.26 3.43 9.40
CA ALA A 275 0.35 2.46 8.30
C ALA A 275 -0.56 1.23 8.50
N LEU A 276 -0.77 0.80 9.74
CA LEU A 276 -1.63 -0.34 10.08
C LEU A 276 -3.12 -0.02 10.02
N ALA A 277 -3.51 1.20 10.41
CA ALA A 277 -4.91 1.62 10.49
C ALA A 277 -5.75 1.26 9.25
N PRO A 278 -5.35 1.59 8.00
CA PRO A 278 -6.16 1.26 6.82
C PRO A 278 -6.20 -0.24 6.52
N VAL A 279 -5.12 -0.96 6.80
CA VAL A 279 -5.07 -2.42 6.64
C VAL A 279 -6.06 -3.08 7.59
N ILE A 280 -6.23 -2.54 8.79
CA ILE A 280 -7.11 -3.13 9.80
C ILE A 280 -8.57 -2.73 9.57
N GLU A 281 -8.84 -1.50 9.11
CA GLU A 281 -10.19 -1.08 8.72
C GLU A 281 -10.83 -2.03 7.69
N SER A 282 -10.05 -2.69 6.82
CA SER A 282 -10.58 -3.70 5.90
C SER A 282 -10.94 -5.03 6.58
N ILE A 283 -10.40 -5.31 7.77
CA ILE A 283 -10.56 -6.57 8.52
C ILE A 283 -11.69 -6.51 9.55
N VAL A 284 -12.16 -5.31 9.96
CA VAL A 284 -13.13 -5.16 11.07
C VAL A 284 -14.54 -5.61 10.67
N ASN A 285 -14.71 -6.93 10.58
CA ASN A 285 -15.99 -7.66 10.51
C ASN A 285 -15.94 -8.74 11.61
N ASP A 286 -17.04 -8.94 12.32
CA ASP A 286 -17.19 -9.91 13.42
C ASP A 286 -16.72 -11.32 13.03
N ARG A 287 -16.89 -11.73 11.76
CA ARG A 287 -16.45 -13.04 11.25
C ARG A 287 -14.92 -13.19 11.21
N LEU A 288 -14.20 -12.10 10.95
CA LEU A 288 -12.74 -12.08 10.86
C LEU A 288 -12.09 -11.99 12.24
N LEU A 289 -12.71 -11.25 13.17
CA LEU A 289 -12.25 -11.18 14.56
C LEU A 289 -12.27 -12.57 15.23
N GLN A 290 -13.33 -13.35 15.04
CA GLN A 290 -13.42 -14.74 15.53
C GLN A 290 -12.38 -15.68 14.91
N PHE A 291 -12.00 -15.42 13.65
CA PHE A 291 -10.94 -16.18 13.00
C PHE A 291 -9.58 -15.93 13.66
N TRP A 292 -9.24 -14.65 13.86
CA TRP A 292 -7.99 -14.24 14.52
C TRP A 292 -7.91 -14.72 15.97
N GLU A 293 -9.03 -14.72 16.70
CA GLU A 293 -9.17 -15.25 18.05
C GLU A 293 -8.75 -16.72 18.14
N LYS A 294 -9.19 -17.57 17.20
CA LYS A 294 -8.83 -18.99 17.21
C LYS A 294 -7.35 -19.21 16.90
N LYS A 295 -6.75 -18.33 16.07
CA LYS A 295 -5.41 -18.55 15.50
C LYS A 295 -4.28 -17.93 16.30
N ILE A 296 -4.44 -16.71 16.83
CA ILE A 296 -3.37 -16.03 17.58
C ILE A 296 -2.88 -16.88 18.77
N PRO A 297 -3.75 -17.46 19.62
CA PRO A 297 -3.33 -18.29 20.76
C PRO A 297 -2.86 -19.69 20.38
N SER A 298 -3.31 -20.23 19.24
CA SER A 298 -2.97 -21.58 18.79
C SER A 298 -1.74 -21.64 17.89
N SER A 299 -1.21 -20.49 17.46
CA SER A 299 -0.14 -20.46 16.46
C SER A 299 1.24 -20.52 17.13
N THR A 300 1.98 -21.61 16.85
CA THR A 300 3.46 -21.63 16.90
C THR A 300 4.04 -21.10 15.59
N TRP A 301 3.27 -20.30 14.86
CA TRP A 301 3.61 -19.89 13.50
C TRP A 301 4.80 -18.95 13.56
N THR A 302 5.91 -19.42 12.99
CA THR A 302 7.07 -18.59 12.67
C THR A 302 7.05 -18.33 11.18
N PRO A 303 7.42 -17.12 10.72
CA PRO A 303 7.67 -16.89 9.31
C PRO A 303 8.58 -18.00 8.79
N ARG A 304 8.20 -18.68 7.71
CA ARG A 304 9.10 -19.64 7.08
C ARG A 304 10.33 -18.85 6.65
N GLU A 305 11.52 -19.33 7.05
CA GLU A 305 12.79 -18.65 6.78
C GLU A 305 12.87 -18.23 5.30
N GLU A 306 12.58 -16.97 5.04
CA GLU A 306 13.27 -16.31 3.94
C GLU A 306 14.68 -16.12 4.45
N LYS A 307 15.62 -16.79 3.75
CA LYS A 307 17.05 -16.48 3.83
C LYS A 307 17.19 -14.99 4.08
N LYS A 308 18.05 -14.61 5.02
CA LYS A 308 18.47 -13.25 5.32
C LYS A 308 18.87 -12.47 4.05
N GLU A 309 17.93 -12.11 3.20
CA GLU A 309 18.01 -10.96 2.33
C GLU A 309 17.62 -9.81 3.25
N LEU A 310 18.60 -9.46 4.08
CA LEU A 310 18.78 -8.09 4.52
C LEU A 310 18.45 -7.23 3.30
N LEU A 311 17.42 -6.40 3.46
CA LEU A 311 17.07 -5.25 2.63
C LEU A 311 18.14 -4.95 1.58
N PRO A 312 17.81 -4.90 0.27
CA PRO A 312 18.78 -4.62 -0.77
C PRO A 312 19.72 -3.50 -0.32
N ARG A 313 21.03 -3.81 -0.23
CA ARG A 313 22.05 -2.84 0.14
C ARG A 313 21.84 -1.58 -0.69
N ARG A 314 21.68 -0.45 0.03
CA ARG A 314 21.65 0.93 -0.48
C ARG A 314 22.16 1.05 -1.91
N LEU A 315 21.24 1.25 -2.85
CA LEU A 315 21.53 1.94 -4.10
C LEU A 315 20.71 3.23 -4.09
N TYR A 316 21.39 4.29 -3.64
CA TYR A 316 21.11 5.71 -3.90
C TYR A 316 19.69 6.23 -3.62
N TRP A 317 19.43 6.61 -2.36
CA TRP A 317 18.40 7.59 -2.00
C TRP A 317 18.94 8.61 -0.98
N SER A 318 20.12 9.18 -1.25
CA SER A 318 20.69 10.25 -0.43
C SER A 318 21.02 11.48 -1.27
N THR A 319 19.98 12.17 -1.77
CA THR A 319 20.17 13.54 -2.29
C THR A 319 18.91 14.43 -2.28
N LEU A 320 17.99 14.31 -1.31
CA LEU A 320 16.85 15.25 -1.24
C LEU A 320 16.45 15.76 0.16
N LEU A 321 17.32 15.71 1.18
CA LEU A 321 17.07 16.38 2.47
C LEU A 321 18.31 17.06 3.08
N SER A 322 19.15 17.68 2.26
CA SER A 322 20.10 18.66 2.75
C SER A 322 20.22 19.76 1.71
N HIS A 323 19.39 20.81 1.86
CA HIS A 323 19.63 22.20 1.46
C HIS A 323 18.49 23.04 2.05
N ARG A 324 18.41 23.06 3.38
CA ARG A 324 17.69 24.08 4.15
C ARG A 324 18.37 24.27 5.51
N GLU A 325 19.64 24.67 5.48
CA GLU A 325 20.28 25.42 6.57
C GLU A 325 21.38 26.28 5.97
N ILE A 326 21.01 27.45 5.41
CA ILE A 326 21.86 28.64 5.42
C ILE A 326 20.95 29.82 5.71
N GLY A 327 21.05 30.28 6.95
CA GLY A 327 20.56 31.54 7.51
C GLY A 327 21.33 31.73 8.80
#